data_AF-A0AA35T010-F1
#
_entry.id   AF-A0AA35T010-F1
#
_cell.length_a   1.000
_cell.length_b   1.000
_cell.length_c   1.000
_cell.angle_alpha   90.00
_cell.angle_beta   90.00
_cell.angle_gamma   90.00
#
_symmetry.space_group_name_H-M   'P 1'
#
loop_
_entity.id
_entity.type
_entity.pdbx_description
1 polymer ?
#
loop_
_entity_poly.entity_id
_entity_poly.type
_entity_poly.pdbx_seq_one_letter_code
_entity_poly.pdbx_strand_id
1 'polypeptide(L)'
;MVKHKLTKEPDVFLGEKVIEVRRVGAPRDVWYKLERRTTDSQVSGSINVNLSAIVENDITIAPFHDQYMRLHEQMFVHMHLTQSSPLLPISPEPNKEDEGENYKLKFLPQVAQEIIDEFALRYAVEPIFRMMVHYQLLVKYHHSLNSALLVMENLLRNLRYQMFTLVAADNAVRAVGATRLMEEYFDSSNFGRDNFARLLDKLLSSLRLDLQQYRELYPANDQMKLQDLVETCQLMGSVLEFQQQAMGILTTGKLSDMIVESMKECLKSTFELIISNCVPSGFSGQGHPGLVKSETPFQFFNQLMEQIQAAVNDDRTIYAPLISRFCSQNFGDTSSLEMWNMFCSTIENLFDEPTNIEIFPPNANIHLLYSIKRFYKFLLEDVPGCEKVVPVYHHWFIPCVRHWLKEYQHSALLFVDNAWDDDKNNDKFARHQNQPYSNSVYQMFFFLNKGYELLHSLHTPDGVPMDEDAKHVHFHDFSDVICSVVGHYVDKVSEHLPDSVGELEQVCTWIRIEGCQWRQVL
;
A
#
# COMPACT_ATOMS: atom_id res chain seq x y z
N MET A 1 51.66 12.44 -72.01
CA MET A 1 51.43 12.23 -70.58
C MET A 1 49.98 12.57 -70.25
N VAL A 2 49.26 11.57 -69.74
CA VAL A 2 48.03 11.62 -68.92
C VAL A 2 46.82 12.42 -69.46
N LYS A 3 45.95 11.74 -70.22
CA LYS A 3 44.51 12.03 -70.21
C LYS A 3 43.95 11.46 -68.91
N HIS A 4 43.66 12.29 -67.92
CA HIS A 4 42.89 11.89 -66.74
C HIS A 4 41.46 11.56 -67.18
N LYS A 5 41.17 10.27 -67.40
CA LYS A 5 39.81 9.76 -67.32
C LYS A 5 39.38 9.92 -65.86
N LEU A 6 38.51 10.89 -65.60
CA LEU A 6 37.67 10.89 -64.40
C LEU A 6 36.73 9.69 -64.52
N THR A 7 37.15 8.52 -64.02
CA THR A 7 36.25 7.44 -63.66
C THR A 7 35.54 7.89 -62.39
N LYS A 8 34.48 8.67 -62.55
CA LYS A 8 33.56 9.01 -61.45
C LYS A 8 32.87 7.70 -61.09
N GLU A 9 33.17 7.15 -59.91
CA GLU A 9 32.37 6.07 -59.36
C GLU A 9 30.92 6.56 -59.28
N PRO A 10 29.92 5.76 -59.70
CA PRO A 10 28.53 6.15 -59.59
C PRO A 10 28.17 6.38 -58.13
N ASP A 11 27.45 7.47 -57.83
CA ASP A 11 27.01 7.77 -56.47
C ASP A 11 26.21 6.58 -55.90
N VAL A 12 26.48 6.24 -54.64
CA VAL A 12 25.78 5.14 -53.97
C VAL A 12 24.34 5.57 -53.68
N PHE A 13 23.37 4.81 -54.19
CA PHE A 13 21.95 5.06 -53.93
C PHE A 13 21.61 4.67 -52.49
N LEU A 14 21.26 5.67 -51.66
CA LEU A 14 20.94 5.48 -50.25
C LEU A 14 19.43 5.29 -49.98
N GLY A 15 18.57 5.62 -50.94
CA GLY A 15 17.11 5.53 -50.81
C GLY A 15 16.38 6.68 -51.49
N GLU A 16 15.08 6.52 -51.72
CA GLU A 16 14.21 7.59 -52.24
C GLU A 16 12.87 7.65 -51.51
N LYS A 17 12.21 8.81 -51.56
CA LYS A 17 10.80 8.95 -51.18
C LYS A 17 10.06 9.75 -52.23
N VAL A 18 8.97 9.18 -52.75
CA VAL A 18 8.06 9.89 -53.65
C VAL A 18 6.93 10.51 -52.84
N ILE A 19 6.84 11.84 -52.86
CA ILE A 19 5.78 12.60 -52.18
C ILE A 19 4.81 13.10 -53.23
N GLU A 20 3.57 12.60 -53.20
CA GLU A 20 2.52 13.05 -54.10
C GLU A 20 2.09 14.48 -53.74
N VAL A 21 1.87 15.33 -54.75
CA VAL A 21 1.48 16.74 -54.56
C VAL A 21 0.24 16.90 -53.69
N ARG A 22 -0.75 15.99 -53.82
CA ARG A 22 -1.98 15.99 -52.99
C ARG A 22 -1.74 15.79 -51.49
N ARG A 23 -0.55 15.35 -51.10
CA ARG A 23 -0.12 15.12 -49.71
C ARG A 23 0.72 16.26 -49.16
N VAL A 24 0.94 17.32 -49.95
CA VAL A 24 1.62 18.55 -49.50
C VAL A 24 0.55 19.53 -49.02
N GLY A 25 0.64 19.93 -47.75
CA GLY A 25 -0.31 20.83 -47.10
C GLY A 25 0.40 22.02 -46.44
N ALA A 26 -0.04 22.38 -45.23
CA ALA A 26 0.64 23.39 -44.42
C ALA A 26 2.11 23.03 -44.13
N PRO A 27 2.95 24.05 -43.89
CA PRO A 27 4.31 23.86 -43.41
C PRO A 27 4.32 23.01 -42.14
N ARG A 28 4.98 21.84 -42.24
CA ARG A 28 5.25 20.94 -41.12
C ARG A 28 6.50 20.12 -41.42
N ASP A 29 7.29 19.87 -40.37
CA ASP A 29 8.35 18.89 -40.40
C ASP A 29 7.74 17.49 -40.40
N VAL A 30 7.93 16.75 -41.49
CA VAL A 30 7.44 15.38 -41.65
C VAL A 30 8.62 14.46 -41.90
N TRP A 31 8.72 13.42 -41.08
CA TRP A 31 9.64 12.32 -41.29
C TRP A 31 9.07 11.36 -42.32
N TYR A 32 9.87 11.06 -43.34
CA TYR A 32 9.55 10.08 -44.36
C TYR A 32 10.57 8.95 -44.35
N LYS A 33 10.09 7.70 -44.23
CA LYS A 33 10.95 6.51 -44.39
C LYS A 33 11.34 6.35 -45.86
N LEU A 34 12.63 6.15 -46.11
CA LEU A 34 13.16 5.93 -47.46
C LEU A 34 12.81 4.54 -47.97
N GLU A 35 12.52 4.45 -49.26
CA GLU A 35 12.13 3.24 -49.96
C GLU A 35 13.26 2.74 -50.88
N ARG A 36 13.29 1.42 -51.08
CA ARG A 36 14.22 0.76 -52.01
C ARG A 36 13.75 0.96 -53.44
N ARG A 37 14.67 1.29 -54.35
CA ARG A 37 14.39 1.33 -55.79
C ARG A 37 14.41 -0.07 -56.43
N THR A 38 15.26 -0.97 -55.93
CA THR A 38 15.39 -2.36 -56.39
C THR A 38 15.60 -3.30 -55.20
N THR A 39 15.36 -4.61 -55.39
CA THR A 39 15.56 -5.65 -54.36
C THR A 39 16.99 -5.69 -53.81
N ASP A 40 17.96 -5.30 -54.64
CA ASP A 40 19.39 -5.34 -54.34
C ASP A 40 19.88 -4.06 -53.64
N SER A 41 19.05 -3.02 -53.56
CA SER A 41 19.40 -1.76 -52.91
C SER A 41 19.35 -1.92 -51.38
N GLN A 42 20.48 -1.71 -50.71
CA GLN A 42 20.50 -1.53 -49.25
C GLN A 42 20.03 -0.12 -48.92
N VAL A 43 18.76 0.02 -48.52
CA VAL A 43 18.16 1.29 -48.09
C VAL A 43 17.58 1.10 -46.71
N SER A 44 17.99 1.95 -45.78
CA SER A 44 17.49 2.05 -44.40
C SER A 44 17.64 3.49 -43.93
N GLY A 45 16.62 4.01 -43.25
CA GLY A 45 16.63 5.36 -42.68
C GLY A 45 15.42 6.21 -43.06
N SER A 46 15.36 7.38 -42.44
CA SER A 46 14.29 8.37 -42.60
C SER A 46 14.88 9.73 -42.94
N ILE A 47 14.17 10.52 -43.72
CA ILE A 47 14.51 11.92 -44.02
C ILE A 47 13.44 12.83 -43.43
N ASN A 48 13.86 13.87 -42.72
CA ASN A 48 12.95 14.93 -42.27
C ASN A 48 12.87 16.00 -43.37
N VAL A 49 11.66 16.32 -43.81
CA VAL A 49 11.43 17.34 -44.83
C VAL A 49 10.37 18.31 -44.33
N ASN A 50 10.72 19.60 -44.35
CA ASN A 50 9.77 20.68 -44.19
C ASN A 50 9.26 21.11 -45.57
N LEU A 51 7.99 20.84 -45.86
CA LEU A 51 7.35 21.25 -47.11
C LEU A 51 6.24 22.26 -46.85
N SER A 52 6.23 23.34 -47.61
CA SER A 52 5.16 24.34 -47.60
C SER A 52 4.58 24.49 -49.01
N ALA A 53 3.26 24.38 -49.14
CA ALA A 53 2.55 24.75 -50.37
C ALA A 53 1.76 26.04 -50.16
N ILE A 54 1.81 26.94 -51.14
CA ILE A 54 0.95 28.12 -51.21
C ILE A 54 -0.02 27.87 -52.36
N VAL A 55 -1.31 27.75 -52.04
CA VAL A 55 -2.38 27.56 -53.01
C VAL A 55 -3.11 28.90 -53.18
N GLU A 56 -3.31 29.35 -54.44
CA GLU A 56 -4.02 30.59 -54.71
C GLU A 56 -5.45 30.54 -54.15
N ASN A 57 -5.83 31.59 -53.41
CA ASN A 57 -7.12 31.80 -52.73
C ASN A 57 -7.41 31.01 -51.44
N ASP A 58 -6.46 30.27 -50.87
CA ASP A 58 -6.79 29.35 -49.77
C ASP A 58 -6.36 29.77 -48.36
N ILE A 59 -7.25 29.40 -47.44
CA ILE A 59 -7.15 29.48 -45.98
C ILE A 59 -5.95 28.61 -45.55
N THR A 60 -5.21 29.00 -44.51
CA THR A 60 -4.14 28.15 -43.95
C THR A 60 -4.73 26.83 -43.45
N ILE A 61 -4.60 25.76 -44.24
CA ILE A 61 -5.06 24.41 -43.91
C ILE A 61 -4.10 23.79 -42.91
N ALA A 62 -4.59 23.13 -41.85
CA ALA A 62 -3.71 22.45 -40.89
C ALA A 62 -2.99 21.23 -41.51
N PRO A 63 -1.82 20.80 -41.00
CA PRO A 63 -1.16 19.59 -41.47
C PRO A 63 -2.03 18.32 -41.38
N PHE A 64 -1.85 17.38 -42.31
CA PHE A 64 -2.74 16.21 -42.42
C PHE A 64 -2.72 15.29 -41.19
N HIS A 65 -1.59 15.15 -40.50
CA HIS A 65 -1.51 14.40 -39.24
C HIS A 65 -2.38 15.04 -38.14
N ASP A 66 -2.45 16.39 -38.06
CA ASP A 66 -3.30 17.09 -37.09
C ASP A 66 -4.78 16.96 -37.45
N GLN A 67 -5.10 17.05 -38.74
CA GLN A 67 -6.46 16.79 -39.23
C GLN A 67 -6.89 15.36 -38.92
N TYR A 68 -6.02 14.36 -39.12
CA TYR A 68 -6.29 12.97 -38.79
C TYR A 68 -6.54 12.78 -37.30
N MET A 69 -5.69 13.35 -36.44
CA MET A 69 -5.88 13.31 -35.00
C MET A 69 -7.25 13.85 -34.61
N ARG A 70 -7.64 15.00 -35.18
CA ARG A 70 -8.93 15.61 -34.89
C ARG A 70 -10.09 14.78 -35.41
N LEU A 71 -9.99 14.25 -36.63
CA LEU A 71 -11.00 13.36 -37.21
C LEU A 71 -11.20 12.10 -36.36
N HIS A 72 -10.10 11.43 -36.00
CA HIS A 72 -10.13 10.22 -35.19
C HIS A 72 -10.73 10.52 -33.81
N GLU A 73 -10.35 11.62 -33.16
CA GLU A 73 -10.94 12.05 -31.89
C GLU A 73 -12.45 12.25 -32.01
N GLN A 74 -12.93 12.99 -33.01
CA GLN A 74 -14.36 13.25 -33.18
C GLN A 74 -15.15 11.97 -33.44
N MET A 75 -14.62 11.07 -34.27
CA MET A 75 -15.25 9.77 -34.51
C MET A 75 -15.25 8.92 -33.24
N PHE A 76 -14.13 8.85 -32.51
CA PHE A 76 -14.00 8.10 -31.26
C PHE A 76 -15.01 8.58 -30.20
N VAL A 77 -15.08 9.89 -29.97
CA VAL A 77 -16.02 10.51 -29.02
C VAL A 77 -17.47 10.22 -29.44
N HIS A 78 -17.79 10.37 -30.73
CA HIS A 78 -19.13 10.08 -31.22
C HIS A 78 -19.51 8.61 -31.02
N MET A 79 -18.65 7.68 -31.41
CA MET A 79 -18.94 6.24 -31.35
C MET A 79 -19.01 5.74 -29.90
N HIS A 80 -18.05 6.08 -29.05
CA HIS A 80 -17.93 5.48 -27.72
C HIS A 80 -18.59 6.29 -26.61
N LEU A 81 -18.58 7.63 -26.68
CA LEU A 81 -19.11 8.48 -25.60
C LEU A 81 -20.50 9.04 -25.91
N THR A 82 -20.87 9.20 -27.19
CA THR A 82 -22.22 9.67 -27.58
C THR A 82 -23.15 8.51 -27.92
N GLN A 83 -22.69 7.54 -28.71
CA GLN A 83 -23.49 6.37 -29.09
C GLN A 83 -23.31 5.17 -28.14
N SER A 84 -22.40 5.26 -27.16
CA SER A 84 -22.11 4.17 -26.20
C SER A 84 -21.73 2.85 -26.86
N SER A 85 -21.11 2.89 -28.04
CA SER A 85 -20.58 1.69 -28.69
C SER A 85 -19.42 1.12 -27.86
N PRO A 86 -19.33 -0.20 -27.65
CA PRO A 86 -18.22 -0.80 -26.93
C PRO A 86 -16.90 -0.58 -27.69
N LEU A 87 -15.79 -0.54 -26.96
CA LEU A 87 -14.46 -0.57 -27.57
C LEU A 87 -14.29 -1.87 -28.36
N LEU A 88 -13.62 -1.78 -29.51
CA LEU A 88 -13.30 -2.98 -30.28
C LEU A 88 -12.19 -3.77 -29.57
N PRO A 89 -12.34 -5.09 -29.41
CA PRO A 89 -11.29 -5.91 -28.82
C PRO A 89 -10.07 -5.94 -29.75
N ILE A 90 -8.90 -5.73 -29.15
CA ILE A 90 -7.61 -5.85 -29.84
C ILE A 90 -6.97 -7.16 -29.41
N SER A 91 -6.57 -8.00 -30.36
CA SER A 91 -5.85 -9.25 -30.07
C SER A 91 -4.45 -8.95 -29.51
N PRO A 92 -4.00 -9.66 -28.46
CA PRO A 92 -2.64 -9.50 -27.93
C PRO A 92 -1.56 -9.97 -28.91
N GLU A 93 -1.89 -10.93 -29.77
CA GLU A 93 -1.01 -11.44 -30.82
C GLU A 93 -1.57 -11.05 -32.21
N PRO A 94 -0.74 -10.47 -33.09
CA PRO A 94 -1.09 -10.34 -34.50
C PRO A 94 -1.33 -11.73 -35.08
N ASN A 95 -2.49 -11.95 -35.71
CA ASN A 95 -2.82 -13.23 -36.31
C ASN A 95 -1.73 -13.61 -37.33
N LYS A 96 -1.20 -14.82 -37.20
CA LYS A 96 -0.18 -15.33 -38.13
C LYS A 96 -0.67 -15.44 -39.58
N GLU A 97 -1.98 -15.56 -39.78
CA GLU A 97 -2.60 -15.58 -41.11
C GLU A 97 -2.60 -14.21 -41.79
N ASP A 98 -2.41 -13.13 -41.01
CA ASP A 98 -2.26 -11.75 -41.48
C ASP A 98 -0.76 -11.32 -41.51
N GLU A 99 0.20 -12.27 -41.54
CA GLU A 99 1.67 -12.07 -41.62
C GLU A 99 2.17 -11.45 -42.96
N GLY A 100 1.46 -10.43 -43.46
CA GLY A 100 1.87 -9.63 -44.62
C GLY A 100 1.74 -8.13 -44.37
N GLU A 101 1.92 -7.33 -45.43
CA GLU A 101 1.74 -5.87 -45.45
C GLU A 101 0.30 -5.40 -45.09
N ASN A 102 -0.60 -6.33 -44.72
CA ASN A 102 -2.04 -6.14 -44.53
C ASN A 102 -2.56 -6.37 -43.10
N TYR A 103 -1.71 -6.53 -42.07
CA TYR A 103 -2.18 -6.52 -40.68
C TYR A 103 -2.81 -5.15 -40.34
N LYS A 104 -4.13 -5.06 -40.47
CA LYS A 104 -4.88 -3.80 -40.33
C LYS A 104 -5.73 -3.85 -39.07
N LEU A 105 -5.14 -3.37 -37.97
CA LEU A 105 -5.85 -3.13 -36.72
C LEU A 105 -7.04 -2.19 -36.96
N LYS A 106 -8.20 -2.62 -36.46
CA LYS A 106 -9.41 -1.80 -36.43
C LYS A 106 -9.54 -1.13 -35.07
N PHE A 107 -9.85 0.15 -35.08
CA PHE A 107 -9.96 1.02 -33.92
C PHE A 107 -11.39 1.43 -33.61
N LEU A 108 -12.21 1.59 -34.66
CA LEU A 108 -13.58 2.11 -34.57
C LEU A 108 -14.59 1.14 -35.20
N PRO A 109 -15.88 1.21 -34.84
CA PRO A 109 -16.90 0.35 -35.43
C PRO A 109 -17.27 0.77 -36.86
N GLN A 110 -17.52 -0.21 -37.73
CA GLN A 110 -18.21 -0.05 -39.03
C GLN A 110 -17.67 1.12 -39.89
N VAL A 111 -18.56 2.04 -40.29
CA VAL A 111 -18.29 3.17 -41.19
C VAL A 111 -17.26 4.13 -40.60
N ALA A 112 -17.19 4.28 -39.27
CA ALA A 112 -16.20 5.15 -38.66
C ALA A 112 -14.77 4.68 -38.93
N GLN A 113 -14.54 3.36 -38.99
CA GLN A 113 -13.25 2.81 -39.38
C GLN A 113 -12.92 3.11 -40.85
N GLU A 114 -13.90 2.94 -41.74
CA GLU A 114 -13.73 3.20 -43.17
C GLU A 114 -13.37 4.67 -43.42
N ILE A 115 -14.02 5.61 -42.71
CA ILE A 115 -13.72 7.05 -42.79
C ILE A 115 -12.25 7.34 -42.43
N ILE A 116 -11.77 6.82 -41.29
CA ILE A 116 -10.39 7.07 -40.87
C ILE A 116 -9.38 6.30 -41.74
N ASP A 117 -9.76 5.15 -42.28
CA ASP A 117 -8.93 4.35 -43.19
C ASP A 117 -8.73 5.07 -44.53
N GLU A 118 -9.81 5.57 -45.13
CA GLU A 118 -9.76 6.31 -46.39
C GLU A 118 -8.98 7.61 -46.24
N PHE A 119 -9.16 8.35 -45.14
CA PHE A 119 -8.37 9.55 -44.86
C PHE A 119 -6.87 9.19 -44.76
N ALA A 120 -6.53 8.17 -43.99
CA ALA A 120 -5.15 7.75 -43.79
C ALA A 120 -4.50 7.29 -45.10
N LEU A 121 -5.22 6.54 -45.94
CA LEU A 121 -4.74 6.09 -47.24
C LEU A 121 -4.54 7.28 -48.20
N ARG A 122 -5.48 8.22 -48.23
CA ARG A 122 -5.44 9.38 -49.13
C ARG A 122 -4.28 10.32 -48.81
N TYR A 123 -4.02 10.55 -47.53
CA TYR A 123 -3.03 11.52 -47.06
C TYR A 123 -1.75 10.89 -46.46
N ALA A 124 -1.59 9.58 -46.62
CA ALA A 124 -0.42 8.80 -46.17
C ALA A 124 -0.10 8.92 -44.67
N VAL A 125 -1.12 8.81 -43.83
CA VAL A 125 -0.94 8.71 -42.38
C VAL A 125 -0.53 7.28 -42.02
N GLU A 126 0.63 7.13 -41.38
CA GLU A 126 1.27 5.83 -41.17
C GLU A 126 0.57 4.98 -40.10
N PRO A 127 0.52 3.64 -40.25
CA PRO A 127 -0.14 2.75 -39.29
C PRO A 127 0.25 2.97 -37.82
N ILE A 128 1.56 3.09 -37.54
CA ILE A 128 2.06 3.35 -36.17
C ILE A 128 1.55 4.68 -35.63
N PHE A 129 1.53 5.74 -36.45
CA PHE A 129 0.97 7.03 -36.05
C PHE A 129 -0.49 6.87 -35.63
N ARG A 130 -1.28 6.13 -36.42
CA ARG A 130 -2.69 5.88 -36.13
C ARG A 130 -2.91 5.13 -34.81
N MET A 131 -2.05 4.15 -34.51
CA MET A 131 -2.06 3.43 -33.24
C MET A 131 -1.74 4.34 -32.05
N MET A 132 -0.72 5.20 -32.16
CA MET A 132 -0.38 6.16 -31.09
C MET A 132 -1.50 7.19 -30.87
N VAL A 133 -2.15 7.65 -31.95
CA VAL A 133 -3.33 8.52 -31.85
C VAL A 133 -4.48 7.81 -31.14
N HIS A 134 -4.77 6.56 -31.49
CA HIS A 134 -5.82 5.81 -30.79
C HIS A 134 -5.47 5.59 -29.31
N TYR A 135 -4.21 5.26 -29.02
CA TYR A 135 -3.72 5.12 -27.65
C TYR A 135 -3.87 6.42 -26.85
N GLN A 136 -3.57 7.58 -27.45
CA GLN A 136 -3.79 8.89 -26.83
C GLN A 136 -5.25 9.13 -26.46
N LEU A 137 -6.19 8.68 -27.30
CA LEU A 137 -7.63 8.80 -27.03
C LEU A 137 -8.05 7.87 -25.88
N LEU A 138 -7.54 6.64 -25.85
CA LEU A 138 -7.77 5.73 -24.74
C LEU A 138 -7.26 6.33 -23.42
N VAL A 139 -6.01 6.81 -23.38
CA VAL A 139 -5.45 7.48 -22.19
C VAL A 139 -6.33 8.66 -21.75
N LYS A 140 -6.85 9.44 -22.70
CA LYS A 140 -7.68 10.61 -22.41
C LYS A 140 -9.05 10.26 -21.82
N TYR A 141 -9.64 9.13 -22.20
CA TYR A 141 -11.05 8.80 -21.90
C TYR A 141 -11.25 7.49 -21.13
N HIS A 142 -10.19 6.80 -20.70
CA HIS A 142 -10.28 5.45 -20.13
C HIS A 142 -11.25 5.31 -18.95
N HIS A 143 -11.35 6.31 -18.05
CA HIS A 143 -12.31 6.26 -16.93
C HIS A 143 -13.79 6.24 -17.36
N SER A 144 -14.09 6.66 -18.59
CA SER A 144 -15.46 6.67 -19.14
C SER A 144 -15.73 5.46 -20.05
N LEU A 145 -14.79 4.52 -20.14
CA LEU A 145 -14.81 3.43 -21.13
C LEU A 145 -14.60 2.09 -20.46
N ASN A 146 -15.46 1.13 -20.77
CA ASN A 146 -15.28 -0.25 -20.32
C ASN A 146 -14.13 -0.93 -21.07
N SER A 147 -13.35 -1.75 -20.37
CA SER A 147 -12.22 -2.52 -20.94
C SER A 147 -11.11 -1.68 -21.58
N ALA A 148 -11.05 -0.38 -21.30
CA ALA A 148 -10.03 0.50 -21.88
C ALA A 148 -8.60 0.09 -21.49
N LEU A 149 -8.40 -0.42 -20.26
CA LEU A 149 -7.09 -0.87 -19.77
C LEU A 149 -6.57 -2.06 -20.58
N LEU A 150 -7.41 -3.08 -20.78
CA LEU A 150 -7.08 -4.24 -21.63
C LEU A 150 -6.78 -3.84 -23.09
N VAL A 151 -7.58 -2.94 -23.67
CA VAL A 151 -7.37 -2.46 -25.05
C VAL A 151 -6.06 -1.68 -25.14
N MET A 152 -5.74 -0.83 -24.15
CA MET A 152 -4.46 -0.13 -24.08
C MET A 152 -3.29 -1.11 -24.00
N GLU A 153 -3.40 -2.15 -23.18
CA GLU A 153 -2.34 -3.15 -23.05
C GLU A 153 -2.08 -3.88 -24.38
N ASN A 154 -3.14 -4.41 -24.99
CA ASN A 154 -2.98 -5.12 -26.27
C ASN A 154 -2.49 -4.17 -27.38
N LEU A 155 -2.88 -2.90 -27.36
CA LEU A 155 -2.40 -1.91 -28.32
C LEU A 155 -0.91 -1.61 -28.16
N LEU A 156 -0.36 -1.53 -26.93
CA LEU A 156 1.07 -1.37 -26.70
C LEU A 156 1.87 -2.57 -27.23
N ARG A 157 1.38 -3.79 -27.00
CA ARG A 157 2.01 -5.02 -27.54
C ARG A 157 2.05 -4.99 -29.06
N ASN A 158 0.94 -4.64 -29.69
CA ASN A 158 0.85 -4.52 -31.13
C ASN A 158 1.77 -3.43 -31.67
N LEU A 159 1.86 -2.28 -30.98
CA LEU A 159 2.70 -1.17 -31.40
C LEU A 159 4.17 -1.59 -31.36
N ARG A 160 4.58 -2.25 -30.28
CA ARG A 160 5.93 -2.82 -30.15
C ARG A 160 6.20 -3.87 -31.23
N TYR A 161 5.26 -4.78 -31.48
CA TYR A 161 5.40 -5.80 -32.52
C TYR A 161 5.55 -5.16 -33.90
N GLN A 162 4.70 -4.20 -34.26
CA GLN A 162 4.77 -3.54 -35.56
C GLN A 162 6.08 -2.75 -35.73
N MET A 163 6.58 -2.14 -34.67
CA MET A 163 7.91 -1.52 -34.69
C MET A 163 9.01 -2.55 -34.93
N PHE A 164 8.96 -3.68 -34.21
CA PHE A 164 9.91 -4.77 -34.37
C PHE A 164 9.94 -5.31 -35.81
N THR A 165 8.77 -5.51 -36.44
CA THR A 165 8.71 -5.98 -37.83
C THR A 165 9.26 -4.94 -38.82
N LEU A 166 8.95 -3.66 -38.62
CA LEU A 166 9.44 -2.58 -39.49
C LEU A 166 10.96 -2.38 -39.43
N VAL A 167 11.60 -2.75 -38.32
CA VAL A 167 13.06 -2.67 -38.15
C VAL A 167 13.76 -4.00 -38.42
N ALA A 168 13.04 -5.10 -38.61
CA ALA A 168 13.63 -6.43 -38.75
C ALA A 168 14.57 -6.53 -39.96
N ALA A 169 14.15 -6.01 -41.12
CA ALA A 169 14.97 -5.99 -42.32
C ALA A 169 16.24 -5.15 -42.14
N ASP A 170 16.13 -4.01 -41.46
CA ASP A 170 17.26 -3.13 -41.16
C ASP A 170 18.21 -3.76 -40.15
N ASN A 171 17.68 -4.49 -39.17
CA ASN A 171 18.47 -5.22 -38.19
C ASN A 171 19.24 -6.37 -38.82
N ALA A 172 18.63 -7.10 -39.77
CA ALA A 172 19.29 -8.18 -40.50
C ALA A 172 20.51 -7.70 -41.30
N VAL A 173 20.51 -6.43 -41.74
CA VAL A 173 21.62 -5.83 -42.49
C VAL A 173 22.62 -5.14 -41.58
N ARG A 174 22.16 -4.31 -40.64
CA ARG A 174 23.01 -3.43 -39.83
C ARG A 174 23.55 -4.10 -38.56
N ALA A 175 22.90 -5.17 -38.07
CA ALA A 175 23.27 -5.89 -36.83
C ALA A 175 23.43 -5.00 -35.58
N VAL A 176 22.66 -3.91 -35.49
CA VAL A 176 22.74 -2.91 -34.39
C VAL A 176 21.86 -3.32 -33.19
N GLY A 177 20.98 -4.30 -33.37
CA GLY A 177 20.02 -4.75 -32.37
C GLY A 177 18.66 -4.09 -32.53
N ALA A 178 17.59 -4.87 -32.33
CA ALA A 178 16.22 -4.42 -32.59
C ALA A 178 15.79 -3.25 -31.70
N THR A 179 16.17 -3.23 -30.43
CA THR A 179 15.86 -2.14 -29.49
C THR A 179 16.40 -0.81 -29.97
N ARG A 180 17.68 -0.76 -30.35
CA ARG A 180 18.31 0.48 -30.83
C ARG A 180 17.66 1.00 -32.11
N LEU A 181 17.27 0.10 -33.01
CA LEU A 181 16.58 0.48 -34.24
C LEU A 181 15.14 0.95 -33.99
N MET A 182 14.45 0.39 -32.98
CA MET A 182 13.14 0.89 -32.56
C MET A 182 13.24 2.29 -31.93
N GLU A 183 14.31 2.58 -31.19
CA GLU A 183 14.61 3.93 -30.71
C GLU A 183 14.80 4.91 -31.87
N GLU A 184 15.65 4.56 -32.85
CA GLU A 184 15.87 5.36 -34.06
C GLU A 184 14.56 5.58 -34.86
N TYR A 185 13.69 4.57 -34.88
CA TYR A 185 12.38 4.69 -35.49
C TYR A 185 11.49 5.67 -34.72
N PHE A 186 11.47 5.63 -33.39
CA PHE A 186 10.73 6.59 -32.56
C PHE A 186 11.24 8.02 -32.72
N ASP A 187 12.55 8.21 -32.83
CA ASP A 187 13.17 9.51 -33.07
C ASP A 187 12.75 10.11 -34.42
N SER A 188 12.43 9.25 -35.40
CA SER A 188 11.90 9.62 -36.72
C SER A 188 10.40 9.39 -36.89
N SER A 189 9.64 9.34 -35.79
CA SER A 189 8.18 9.24 -35.80
C SER A 189 7.51 10.60 -35.92
N ASN A 190 6.48 10.71 -36.76
CA ASN A 190 5.66 11.92 -36.91
C ASN A 190 4.79 12.26 -35.68
N PHE A 191 4.65 11.33 -34.73
CA PHE A 191 4.03 11.60 -33.42
C PHE A 191 5.03 12.22 -32.43
N GLY A 192 6.32 11.89 -32.59
CA GLY A 192 7.42 12.32 -31.74
C GLY A 192 7.60 11.42 -30.51
N ARG A 193 8.83 10.92 -30.31
CA ARG A 193 9.22 10.10 -29.16
C ARG A 193 8.89 10.78 -27.83
N ASP A 194 9.26 12.05 -27.66
CA ASP A 194 9.03 12.79 -26.43
C ASP A 194 7.53 13.03 -26.15
N ASN A 195 6.72 13.16 -27.19
CA ASN A 195 5.27 13.30 -27.03
C ASN A 195 4.65 12.00 -26.54
N PHE A 196 5.07 10.86 -27.10
CA PHE A 196 4.59 9.56 -26.65
C PHE A 196 5.12 9.21 -25.25
N ALA A 197 6.39 9.54 -24.95
CA ALA A 197 6.96 9.39 -23.61
C ALA A 197 6.11 10.12 -22.56
N ARG A 198 5.82 11.40 -22.78
CA ARG A 198 4.98 12.21 -21.89
C ARG A 198 3.56 11.67 -21.76
N LEU A 199 3.01 11.10 -22.83
CA LEU A 199 1.69 10.46 -22.80
C LEU A 199 1.69 9.22 -21.89
N LEU A 200 2.73 8.37 -21.98
CA LEU A 200 2.91 7.20 -21.12
C LEU A 200 3.15 7.60 -19.67
N ASP A 201 3.96 8.63 -19.40
CA ASP A 201 4.18 9.15 -18.05
C ASP A 201 2.89 9.72 -17.44
N LYS A 202 2.07 10.39 -18.26
CA LYS A 202 0.75 10.88 -17.85
C LYS A 202 -0.18 9.72 -17.49
N LEU A 203 -0.19 8.65 -18.29
CA LEU A 203 -0.96 7.45 -17.98
C LEU A 203 -0.47 6.80 -16.68
N LEU A 204 0.83 6.58 -16.52
CA LEU A 204 1.40 6.01 -15.29
C LEU A 204 1.04 6.85 -14.06
N SER A 205 1.07 8.18 -14.18
CA SER A 205 0.67 9.08 -13.10
C SER A 205 -0.82 8.93 -12.77
N SER A 206 -1.69 8.79 -13.77
CA SER A 206 -3.12 8.54 -13.60
C SER A 206 -3.39 7.21 -12.88
N LEU A 207 -2.80 6.12 -13.37
CA LEU A 207 -2.97 4.79 -12.77
C LEU A 207 -2.42 4.72 -11.34
N ARG A 208 -1.34 5.46 -11.05
CA ARG A 208 -0.84 5.59 -9.68
C ARG A 208 -1.82 6.29 -8.75
N LEU A 209 -2.53 7.32 -9.22
CA LEU A 209 -3.57 8.00 -8.44
C LEU A 209 -4.75 7.05 -8.19
N ASP A 210 -5.14 6.23 -9.18
CA ASP A 210 -6.18 5.23 -8.99
C ASP A 210 -5.78 4.22 -7.89
N LEU A 211 -4.53 3.75 -7.89
CA LEU A 211 -4.02 2.87 -6.82
C LEU A 211 -3.95 3.53 -5.44
N GLN A 212 -3.82 4.87 -5.36
CA GLN A 212 -3.92 5.60 -4.09
C GLN A 212 -5.34 5.62 -3.52
N GLN A 213 -6.33 5.17 -4.29
CA GLN A 213 -7.73 5.05 -3.88
C GLN A 213 -8.27 3.63 -4.16
N TYR A 214 -7.40 2.61 -4.13
CA TYR A 214 -7.75 1.27 -4.61
C TYR A 214 -8.95 0.64 -3.89
N ARG A 215 -9.15 0.94 -2.60
CA ARG A 215 -10.30 0.41 -1.82
C ARG A 215 -11.63 1.00 -2.27
N GLU A 216 -11.63 2.23 -2.74
CA GLU A 216 -12.82 2.93 -3.24
C GLU A 216 -13.11 2.54 -4.69
N LEU A 217 -12.06 2.54 -5.54
CA LEU A 217 -12.20 2.26 -6.96
C LEU A 217 -12.36 0.76 -7.28
N TYR A 218 -11.77 -0.11 -6.46
CA TYR A 218 -11.76 -1.56 -6.64
C TYR A 218 -12.26 -2.28 -5.38
N PRO A 219 -13.54 -2.15 -5.04
CA PRO A 219 -14.05 -2.66 -3.77
C PRO A 219 -13.96 -4.19 -3.69
N ALA A 220 -13.64 -4.68 -2.50
CA ALA A 220 -13.38 -6.10 -2.20
C ALA A 220 -14.51 -7.07 -2.57
N ASN A 221 -15.75 -6.59 -2.70
CA ASN A 221 -16.93 -7.39 -3.01
C ASN A 221 -17.28 -7.42 -4.52
N ASP A 222 -16.56 -6.69 -5.37
CA ASP A 222 -16.83 -6.63 -6.80
C ASP A 222 -15.70 -7.30 -7.60
N GLN A 223 -15.96 -8.52 -8.06
CA GLN A 223 -14.98 -9.31 -8.82
C GLN A 223 -14.59 -8.66 -10.15
N MET A 224 -15.50 -7.92 -10.80
CA MET A 224 -15.18 -7.22 -12.05
C MET A 224 -14.21 -6.07 -11.79
N LYS A 225 -14.45 -5.31 -10.72
CA LYS A 225 -13.55 -4.23 -10.32
C LYS A 225 -12.20 -4.74 -9.79
N LEU A 226 -12.17 -5.88 -9.10
CA LEU A 226 -10.90 -6.51 -8.72
C LEU A 226 -10.10 -6.98 -9.94
N GLN A 227 -10.77 -7.39 -11.03
CA GLN A 227 -10.09 -7.66 -12.28
C GLN A 227 -9.53 -6.38 -12.91
N ASP A 228 -10.24 -5.25 -12.83
CA ASP A 228 -9.72 -3.94 -13.26
C ASP A 228 -8.44 -3.56 -12.49
N LEU A 229 -8.34 -3.84 -11.18
CA LEU A 229 -7.10 -3.62 -10.39
C LEU A 229 -5.91 -4.41 -10.96
N VAL A 230 -6.15 -5.67 -11.32
CA VAL A 230 -5.13 -6.55 -11.93
C VAL A 230 -4.71 -6.01 -13.30
N GLU A 231 -5.65 -5.51 -14.08
CA GLU A 231 -5.39 -4.87 -15.38
C GLU A 231 -4.62 -3.55 -15.23
N THR A 232 -4.93 -2.74 -14.23
CA THR A 232 -4.18 -1.52 -13.88
C THR A 232 -2.72 -1.85 -13.60
N CYS A 233 -2.44 -2.81 -12.73
CA CYS A 233 -1.07 -3.23 -12.39
C CYS A 233 -0.33 -3.82 -13.60
N GLN A 234 -1.04 -4.61 -14.43
CA GLN A 234 -0.48 -5.18 -15.66
C GLN A 234 -0.08 -4.08 -16.65
N LEU A 235 -0.97 -3.12 -16.89
CA LEU A 235 -0.73 -2.03 -17.82
C LEU A 235 0.42 -1.14 -17.35
N MET A 236 0.54 -0.86 -16.05
CA MET A 236 1.70 -0.16 -15.49
C MET A 236 3.01 -0.88 -15.82
N GLY A 237 3.06 -2.21 -15.64
CA GLY A 237 4.22 -3.02 -16.01
C GLY A 237 4.54 -2.94 -17.50
N SER A 238 3.53 -3.11 -18.36
CA SER A 238 3.70 -3.07 -19.81
C SER A 238 4.13 -1.70 -20.33
N VAL A 239 3.67 -0.61 -19.71
CA VAL A 239 4.14 0.74 -20.04
C VAL A 239 5.62 0.90 -19.70
N LEU A 240 6.06 0.47 -18.51
CA LEU A 240 7.47 0.54 -18.10
C LEU A 240 8.36 -0.32 -19.00
N GLU A 241 7.93 -1.53 -19.34
CA GLU A 241 8.64 -2.41 -20.27
C GLU A 241 8.71 -1.80 -21.68
N PHE A 242 7.63 -1.19 -22.15
CA PHE A 242 7.58 -0.52 -23.45
C PHE A 242 8.57 0.65 -23.51
N GLN A 243 8.57 1.51 -22.49
CA GLN A 243 9.51 2.64 -22.37
C GLN A 243 10.97 2.16 -22.42
N GLN A 244 11.28 1.05 -21.74
CA GLN A 244 12.63 0.48 -21.75
C GLN A 244 12.99 -0.18 -23.08
N GLN A 245 12.14 -1.05 -23.61
CA GLN A 245 12.50 -1.97 -24.70
C GLN A 245 12.25 -1.42 -26.11
N ALA A 246 11.34 -0.46 -26.26
CA ALA A 246 11.02 0.16 -27.54
C ALA A 246 11.52 1.60 -27.64
N MET A 247 11.57 2.33 -26.52
CA MET A 247 11.96 3.74 -26.47
C MET A 247 13.32 3.99 -25.84
N GLY A 248 14.02 2.98 -25.31
CA GLY A 248 15.35 3.16 -24.70
C GLY A 248 15.38 4.10 -23.49
N ILE A 249 14.23 4.33 -22.85
CA ILE A 249 14.14 5.17 -21.66
C ILE A 249 14.42 4.30 -20.44
N LEU A 250 15.45 4.65 -19.68
CA LEU A 250 15.73 4.02 -18.39
C LEU A 250 14.66 4.46 -17.40
N THR A 251 13.77 3.54 -17.05
CA THR A 251 12.74 3.76 -16.04
C THR A 251 13.39 3.74 -14.65
N THR A 252 13.20 4.81 -13.89
CA THR A 252 13.89 5.04 -12.60
C THR A 252 13.23 4.35 -11.41
N GLY A 253 12.08 3.69 -11.60
CA GLY A 253 11.33 3.01 -10.55
C GLY A 253 10.98 1.57 -10.92
N LYS A 254 11.10 0.64 -9.96
CA LYS A 254 10.60 -0.72 -10.13
C LYS A 254 9.08 -0.71 -10.01
N LEU A 255 8.39 -1.47 -10.87
CA LEU A 255 6.93 -1.64 -10.85
C LEU A 255 6.41 -1.91 -9.43
N SER A 256 7.06 -2.83 -8.73
CA SER A 256 6.76 -3.19 -7.33
C SER A 256 6.72 -1.97 -6.41
N ASP A 257 7.74 -1.11 -6.46
CA ASP A 257 7.86 0.03 -5.57
C ASP A 257 6.76 1.05 -5.87
N MET A 258 6.44 1.26 -7.16
CA MET A 258 5.38 2.18 -7.58
C MET A 258 4.00 1.72 -7.09
N ILE A 259 3.70 0.42 -7.17
CA ILE A 259 2.42 -0.14 -6.71
C ILE A 259 2.34 -0.03 -5.19
N VAL A 260 3.36 -0.51 -4.47
CA VAL A 260 3.37 -0.54 -3.00
C VAL A 260 3.26 0.87 -2.42
N GLU A 261 4.05 1.83 -2.91
CA GLU A 261 3.99 3.21 -2.41
C GLU A 261 2.65 3.90 -2.71
N SER A 262 2.04 3.64 -3.87
CA SER A 262 0.68 4.14 -4.14
C SER A 262 -0.34 3.55 -3.18
N MET A 263 -0.30 2.24 -2.94
CA MET A 263 -1.24 1.60 -2.03
C MET A 263 -1.02 2.00 -0.57
N LYS A 264 0.21 2.27 -0.15
CA LYS A 264 0.51 2.84 1.18
C LYS A 264 -0.19 4.18 1.40
N GLU A 265 -0.26 5.03 0.38
CA GLU A 265 -1.00 6.29 0.49
C GLU A 265 -2.50 6.04 0.71
N CYS A 266 -3.08 5.03 0.06
CA CYS A 266 -4.44 4.60 0.31
C CYS A 266 -4.64 4.12 1.76
N LEU A 267 -3.67 3.39 2.32
CA LEU A 267 -3.71 2.96 3.73
C LEU A 267 -3.78 4.15 4.69
N LYS A 268 -3.04 5.24 4.42
CA LYS A 268 -3.09 6.46 5.24
C LYS A 268 -4.47 7.09 5.22
N SER A 269 -5.04 7.32 4.04
CA SER A 269 -6.40 7.88 3.92
C SER A 269 -7.46 6.96 4.53
N THR A 270 -7.27 5.64 4.41
CA THR A 270 -8.15 4.64 5.05
C THR A 270 -8.07 4.74 6.57
N PHE A 271 -6.87 4.86 7.14
CA PHE A 271 -6.66 4.99 8.57
C PHE A 271 -7.28 6.28 9.12
N GLU A 272 -7.12 7.41 8.43
CA GLU A 272 -7.76 8.68 8.77
C GLU A 272 -9.30 8.57 8.77
N LEU A 273 -9.86 7.90 7.76
CA LEU A 273 -11.29 7.63 7.68
C LEU A 273 -11.78 6.75 8.85
N ILE A 274 -11.04 5.68 9.18
CA ILE A 274 -11.34 4.80 10.31
C ILE A 274 -11.36 5.61 11.61
N ILE A 275 -10.33 6.45 11.85
CA ILE A 275 -10.30 7.34 13.02
C ILE A 275 -11.54 8.22 13.05
N SER A 276 -11.85 8.91 11.95
CA SER A 276 -13.00 9.80 11.86
C SER A 276 -14.32 9.09 12.17
N ASN A 277 -14.45 7.81 11.78
CA ASN A 277 -15.64 6.99 12.05
C ASN A 277 -15.70 6.48 13.50
N CYS A 278 -14.56 6.44 14.21
CA CYS A 278 -14.49 6.04 15.60
C CYS A 278 -14.68 7.23 16.57
N VAL A 279 -14.47 8.47 16.12
CA VAL A 279 -14.62 9.67 16.98
C VAL A 279 -16.06 9.76 17.53
N PRO A 280 -16.25 9.82 18.86
CA PRO A 280 -17.57 9.95 19.46
C PRO A 280 -18.27 11.26 19.09
N SER A 281 -19.60 11.24 18.90
CA SER A 281 -20.42 12.38 18.46
C SER A 281 -20.39 13.61 19.39
N GLY A 282 -19.79 13.50 20.58
CA GLY A 282 -19.63 14.59 21.56
C GLY A 282 -18.21 15.16 21.64
N PHE A 283 -17.28 14.75 20.76
CA PHE A 283 -15.91 15.24 20.78
C PHE A 283 -15.82 16.68 20.27
N SER A 284 -15.31 17.59 21.12
CA SER A 284 -15.20 19.02 20.83
C SER A 284 -13.93 19.42 20.07
N GLY A 285 -13.07 18.45 19.69
CA GLY A 285 -11.80 18.70 19.00
C GLY A 285 -10.63 19.07 19.91
N GLN A 286 -10.83 19.17 21.22
CA GLN A 286 -9.75 19.41 22.19
C GLN A 286 -9.30 18.09 22.84
N GLY A 287 -7.99 17.79 22.79
CA GLY A 287 -7.40 16.58 23.36
C GLY A 287 -7.54 15.34 22.47
N HIS A 288 -7.24 14.15 23.02
CA HIS A 288 -7.31 12.89 22.27
C HIS A 288 -8.75 12.34 22.22
N PRO A 289 -9.27 11.86 21.06
CA PRO A 289 -10.66 11.38 20.92
C PRO A 289 -11.05 10.24 21.88
N GLY A 290 -10.09 9.39 22.22
CA GLY A 290 -10.25 8.31 23.20
C GLY A 290 -10.47 8.77 24.65
N LEU A 291 -10.35 10.07 24.97
CA LEU A 291 -10.54 10.63 26.32
C LEU A 291 -11.96 11.11 26.58
N VAL A 292 -12.85 11.09 25.57
CA VAL A 292 -14.26 11.44 25.77
C VAL A 292 -14.87 10.44 26.76
N LYS A 293 -15.44 10.93 27.86
CA LYS A 293 -16.18 10.14 28.85
C LYS A 293 -17.46 9.57 28.22
N SER A 294 -17.33 8.54 27.40
CA SER A 294 -18.43 7.64 27.04
C SER A 294 -18.63 6.62 28.15
N GLU A 295 -19.77 5.92 28.16
CA GLU A 295 -20.08 4.89 29.16
C GLU A 295 -19.05 3.73 29.18
N THR A 296 -18.17 3.62 28.17
CA THR A 296 -16.99 2.75 28.21
C THR A 296 -15.75 3.46 27.64
N PRO A 297 -14.71 3.73 28.46
CA PRO A 297 -13.48 4.43 28.02
C PRO A 297 -12.66 3.73 26.91
N PHE A 298 -13.11 2.57 26.43
CA PHE A 298 -12.46 1.74 25.42
C PHE A 298 -13.19 1.65 24.10
N GLN A 299 -14.41 2.19 24.03
CA GLN A 299 -15.24 2.03 22.84
C GLN A 299 -14.50 2.50 21.58
N PHE A 300 -13.82 3.64 21.69
CA PHE A 300 -12.97 4.18 20.64
C PHE A 300 -11.87 3.19 20.21
N PHE A 301 -11.05 2.71 21.16
CA PHE A 301 -9.92 1.84 20.85
C PHE A 301 -10.35 0.46 20.34
N ASN A 302 -11.41 -0.12 20.90
CA ASN A 302 -11.96 -1.39 20.44
C ASN A 302 -12.49 -1.26 19.00
N GLN A 303 -13.29 -0.23 18.72
CA GLN A 303 -13.81 0.02 17.38
C GLN A 303 -12.70 0.32 16.37
N LEU A 304 -11.66 1.08 16.79
CA LEU A 304 -10.48 1.38 15.99
C LEU A 304 -9.72 0.10 15.63
N MET A 305 -9.40 -0.74 16.64
CA MET A 305 -8.71 -2.02 16.43
C MET A 305 -9.54 -2.94 15.51
N GLU A 306 -10.84 -3.10 15.75
CA GLU A 306 -11.72 -3.93 14.93
C GLU A 306 -11.76 -3.48 13.46
N GLN A 307 -11.88 -2.18 13.20
CA GLN A 307 -11.88 -1.67 11.83
C GLN A 307 -10.52 -1.80 11.14
N ILE A 308 -9.41 -1.60 11.86
CA ILE A 308 -8.06 -1.85 11.31
C ILE A 308 -7.89 -3.34 11.01
N GLN A 309 -8.33 -4.23 11.89
CA GLN A 309 -8.26 -5.69 11.66
C GLN A 309 -9.05 -6.08 10.41
N ALA A 310 -10.25 -5.54 10.24
CA ALA A 310 -11.07 -5.79 9.04
C ALA A 310 -10.34 -5.30 7.78
N ALA A 311 -9.81 -4.08 7.78
CA ALA A 311 -9.07 -3.53 6.67
C ALA A 311 -7.84 -4.40 6.31
N VAL A 312 -7.00 -4.73 7.30
CA VAL A 312 -5.80 -5.55 7.07
C VAL A 312 -6.17 -6.97 6.61
N ASN A 313 -7.26 -7.53 7.11
CA ASN A 313 -7.74 -8.84 6.65
C ASN A 313 -8.11 -8.82 5.16
N ASP A 314 -8.81 -7.78 4.69
CA ASP A 314 -9.10 -7.61 3.26
C ASP A 314 -7.81 -7.48 2.44
N ASP A 315 -6.82 -6.74 2.94
CA ASP A 315 -5.52 -6.61 2.25
C ASP A 315 -4.77 -7.93 2.14
N ARG A 316 -4.77 -8.73 3.20
CA ARG A 316 -4.11 -10.05 3.21
C ARG A 316 -4.81 -11.06 2.33
N THR A 317 -6.13 -11.11 2.39
CA THR A 317 -6.91 -12.21 1.81
C THR A 317 -7.43 -11.94 0.40
N ILE A 318 -7.61 -10.66 0.04
CA ILE A 318 -8.22 -10.26 -1.23
C ILE A 318 -7.18 -9.54 -2.10
N TYR A 319 -6.62 -8.42 -1.63
CA TYR A 319 -5.78 -7.57 -2.48
C TYR A 319 -4.38 -8.13 -2.71
N ALA A 320 -3.70 -8.63 -1.67
CA ALA A 320 -2.33 -9.14 -1.77
C ALA A 320 -2.19 -10.30 -2.77
N PRO A 321 -3.09 -11.32 -2.81
CA PRO A 321 -3.03 -12.37 -3.82
C PRO A 321 -3.13 -11.83 -5.26
N LEU A 322 -4.01 -10.85 -5.51
CA LEU A 322 -4.25 -10.28 -6.84
C LEU A 322 -3.02 -9.56 -7.40
N ILE A 323 -2.27 -8.86 -6.54
CA ILE A 323 -1.12 -8.05 -6.96
C ILE A 323 0.24 -8.73 -6.73
N SER A 324 0.25 -9.91 -6.10
CA SER A 324 1.46 -10.64 -5.73
C SER A 324 2.45 -10.84 -6.88
N ARG A 325 1.95 -11.08 -8.10
CA ARG A 325 2.78 -11.27 -9.30
C ARG A 325 3.54 -10.02 -9.75
N PHE A 326 3.13 -8.84 -9.29
CA PHE A 326 3.72 -7.56 -9.65
C PHE A 326 4.63 -6.99 -8.55
N CYS A 327 4.50 -7.50 -7.32
CA CYS A 327 5.18 -6.99 -6.13
C CYS A 327 6.28 -7.97 -5.68
N SER A 328 7.43 -7.43 -5.31
CA SER A 328 8.52 -8.20 -4.71
C SER A 328 8.30 -8.50 -3.23
N GLN A 329 7.52 -7.66 -2.55
CA GLN A 329 7.15 -7.78 -1.15
C GLN A 329 5.67 -8.17 -1.04
N ASN A 330 5.30 -8.88 0.03
CA ASN A 330 3.91 -9.18 0.32
C ASN A 330 3.19 -7.90 0.78
N PHE A 331 2.18 -7.49 0.03
CA PHE A 331 1.41 -6.29 0.36
C PHE A 331 0.59 -6.44 1.65
N GLY A 332 0.11 -7.64 1.98
CA GLY A 332 -0.61 -7.89 3.23
C GLY A 332 0.28 -7.65 4.46
N ASP A 333 1.54 -8.07 4.39
CA ASP A 333 2.54 -7.82 5.44
C ASP A 333 2.85 -6.32 5.55
N THR A 334 2.99 -5.66 4.39
CA THR A 334 3.21 -4.21 4.31
C THR A 334 2.04 -3.44 4.93
N SER A 335 0.80 -3.81 4.58
CA SER A 335 -0.41 -3.19 5.13
C SER A 335 -0.49 -3.34 6.64
N SER A 336 -0.17 -4.54 7.15
CA SER A 336 -0.17 -4.83 8.58
C SER A 336 0.81 -3.93 9.34
N LEU A 337 2.03 -3.76 8.80
CA LEU A 337 3.07 -2.93 9.41
C LEU A 337 2.71 -1.44 9.38
N GLU A 338 2.23 -0.92 8.24
CA GLU A 338 1.86 0.49 8.11
C GLU A 338 0.66 0.84 9.01
N MET A 339 -0.37 -0.01 9.04
CA MET A 339 -1.52 0.17 9.93
C MET A 339 -1.12 0.11 11.42
N TRP A 340 -0.21 -0.79 11.78
CA TRP A 340 0.35 -0.85 13.13
C TRP A 340 1.11 0.44 13.49
N ASN A 341 1.97 0.95 12.61
CA ASN A 341 2.75 2.17 12.86
C ASN A 341 1.87 3.41 13.04
N MET A 342 0.81 3.55 12.23
CA MET A 342 -0.17 4.63 12.39
C MET A 342 -0.98 4.49 13.68
N PHE A 343 -1.34 3.25 14.06
CA PHE A 343 -1.95 2.96 15.35
C PHE A 343 -1.04 3.32 16.53
N CYS A 344 0.25 2.99 16.46
CA CYS A 344 1.26 3.36 17.47
C CYS A 344 1.28 4.87 17.69
N SER A 345 1.34 5.65 16.62
CA SER A 345 1.34 7.11 16.68
C SER A 345 0.06 7.64 17.37
N THR A 346 -1.08 6.97 17.17
CA THR A 346 -2.35 7.33 17.83
C THR A 346 -2.28 7.06 19.34
N ILE A 347 -1.69 5.94 19.75
CA ILE A 347 -1.53 5.58 21.17
C ILE A 347 -0.47 6.45 21.85
N GLU A 348 0.63 6.79 21.18
CA GLU A 348 1.64 7.71 21.71
C GLU A 348 1.02 9.06 22.06
N ASN A 349 0.24 9.63 21.14
CA ASN A 349 -0.49 10.88 21.37
C ASN A 349 -1.47 10.82 22.56
N LEU A 350 -1.97 9.62 22.94
CA LEU A 350 -2.79 9.46 24.14
C LEU A 350 -1.96 9.67 25.43
N PHE A 351 -0.73 9.16 25.44
CA PHE A 351 0.15 9.15 26.60
C PHE A 351 1.08 10.37 26.70
N ASP A 352 1.06 11.27 25.71
CA ASP A 352 1.85 12.52 25.71
C ASP A 352 1.59 13.41 26.94
N GLU A 353 0.34 13.45 27.44
CA GLU A 353 0.02 14.16 28.69
C GLU A 353 -0.12 13.16 29.85
N PRO A 354 0.76 13.20 30.88
CA PRO A 354 0.72 12.25 32.01
C PRO A 354 -0.62 12.21 32.75
N THR A 355 -1.37 13.33 32.74
CA THR A 355 -2.70 13.45 33.33
C THR A 355 -3.75 12.59 32.63
N ASN A 356 -3.53 12.19 31.38
CA ASN A 356 -4.49 11.37 30.62
C ASN A 356 -4.64 9.97 31.21
N ILE A 357 -3.64 9.48 31.92
CA ILE A 357 -3.63 8.14 32.53
C ILE A 357 -4.63 8.06 33.69
N GLU A 358 -4.82 9.17 34.40
CA GLU A 358 -5.78 9.30 35.52
C GLU A 358 -7.22 9.51 35.03
N ILE A 359 -7.42 9.80 33.74
CA ILE A 359 -8.76 9.93 33.14
C ILE A 359 -9.44 8.56 33.05
N PHE A 360 -8.65 7.50 32.87
CA PHE A 360 -9.13 6.13 32.79
C PHE A 360 -9.13 5.45 34.17
N PRO A 361 -10.15 4.64 34.50
CA PRO A 361 -10.07 3.73 35.63
C PRO A 361 -8.80 2.85 35.52
N PRO A 362 -8.08 2.55 36.61
CA PRO A 362 -6.84 1.78 36.53
C PRO A 362 -7.02 0.38 35.93
N ASN A 363 -8.12 -0.31 36.28
CA ASN A 363 -8.49 -1.58 35.65
C ASN A 363 -8.70 -1.41 34.14
N ALA A 364 -9.14 -0.22 33.73
CA ALA A 364 -9.34 0.06 32.34
C ALA A 364 -7.99 0.03 31.58
N ASN A 365 -6.98 0.72 32.09
CA ASN A 365 -5.65 0.75 31.47
C ASN A 365 -5.04 -0.66 31.27
N ILE A 366 -5.26 -1.58 32.22
CA ILE A 366 -4.83 -2.98 32.10
C ILE A 366 -5.56 -3.73 30.98
N HIS A 367 -6.88 -3.55 30.84
CA HIS A 367 -7.63 -4.19 29.75
C HIS A 367 -7.21 -3.66 28.37
N LEU A 368 -6.93 -2.36 28.23
CA LEU A 368 -6.43 -1.81 26.97
C LEU A 368 -5.08 -2.44 26.58
N LEU A 369 -4.18 -2.63 27.55
CA LEU A 369 -2.91 -3.32 27.33
C LEU A 369 -3.13 -4.76 26.80
N TYR A 370 -4.03 -5.54 27.38
CA TYR A 370 -4.36 -6.88 26.86
C TYR A 370 -4.95 -6.85 25.45
N SER A 371 -5.80 -5.86 25.15
CA SER A 371 -6.37 -5.72 23.82
C SER A 371 -5.30 -5.36 22.80
N ILE A 372 -4.39 -4.43 23.12
CA ILE A 372 -3.26 -4.06 22.26
C ILE A 372 -2.30 -5.24 22.07
N LYS A 373 -2.00 -6.01 23.12
CA LYS A 373 -1.19 -7.24 23.01
C LYS A 373 -1.78 -8.24 22.01
N ARG A 374 -3.10 -8.49 22.10
CA ARG A 374 -3.82 -9.37 21.16
C ARG A 374 -3.86 -8.79 19.74
N PHE A 375 -4.05 -7.48 19.62
CA PHE A 375 -4.07 -6.78 18.35
C PHE A 375 -2.70 -6.80 17.64
N TYR A 376 -1.61 -6.54 18.37
CA TYR A 376 -0.24 -6.69 17.89
C TYR A 376 0.00 -8.10 17.34
N LYS A 377 -0.38 -9.12 18.11
CA LYS A 377 -0.25 -10.51 17.70
C LYS A 377 -0.98 -10.78 16.38
N PHE A 378 -2.25 -10.41 16.30
CA PHE A 378 -3.03 -10.55 15.07
C PHE A 378 -2.39 -9.87 13.85
N LEU A 379 -1.85 -8.66 14.04
CA LEU A 379 -1.26 -7.89 12.95
C LEU A 379 0.16 -8.33 12.58
N LEU A 380 0.99 -8.77 13.52
CA LEU A 380 2.44 -8.86 13.27
C LEU A 380 3.06 -10.24 13.57
N GLU A 381 2.30 -11.20 14.11
CA GLU A 381 2.82 -12.55 14.40
C GLU A 381 3.37 -13.25 13.14
N ASP A 382 2.64 -13.15 12.03
CA ASP A 382 3.03 -13.80 10.76
C ASP A 382 3.90 -12.91 9.86
N VAL A 383 4.23 -11.67 10.27
CA VAL A 383 4.95 -10.71 9.44
C VAL A 383 6.47 -10.94 9.53
N PRO A 384 7.16 -11.23 8.41
CA PRO A 384 8.60 -11.51 8.43
C PRO A 384 9.41 -10.33 8.98
N GLY A 385 10.33 -10.63 9.90
CA GLY A 385 11.21 -9.63 10.52
C GLY A 385 10.69 -9.04 11.84
N CYS A 386 9.40 -9.22 12.16
CA CYS A 386 8.82 -8.75 13.43
C CYS A 386 9.05 -9.71 14.61
N GLU A 387 9.43 -10.97 14.35
CA GLU A 387 9.61 -12.03 15.36
C GLU A 387 10.57 -11.68 16.51
N LYS A 388 11.53 -10.78 16.27
CA LYS A 388 12.59 -10.43 17.23
C LYS A 388 12.50 -8.98 17.72
N VAL A 389 11.53 -8.22 17.22
CA VAL A 389 11.37 -6.81 17.58
C VAL A 389 10.54 -6.75 18.86
N VAL A 390 11.10 -6.15 19.91
CA VAL A 390 10.37 -5.89 21.14
C VAL A 390 9.33 -4.80 20.86
N PRO A 391 8.03 -5.07 21.08
CA PRO A 391 6.98 -4.10 20.81
C PRO A 391 7.09 -2.87 21.72
N VAL A 392 6.96 -1.69 21.14
CA VAL A 392 7.08 -0.40 21.84
C VAL A 392 5.97 -0.20 22.88
N TYR A 393 4.81 -0.84 22.71
CA TYR A 393 3.67 -0.69 23.62
C TYR A 393 3.96 -1.06 25.08
N HIS A 394 4.97 -1.89 25.35
CA HIS A 394 5.36 -2.21 26.73
C HIS A 394 5.75 -0.95 27.52
N HIS A 395 6.45 -0.01 26.88
CA HIS A 395 6.93 1.21 27.51
C HIS A 395 5.80 2.19 27.82
N TRP A 396 4.86 2.38 26.89
CA TRP A 396 3.75 3.32 27.05
C TRP A 396 2.84 2.98 28.24
N PHE A 397 2.74 1.69 28.57
CA PHE A 397 1.86 1.22 29.65
C PHE A 397 2.55 1.10 31.02
N ILE A 398 3.85 1.43 31.15
CA ILE A 398 4.52 1.45 32.46
C ILE A 398 3.79 2.34 33.47
N PRO A 399 3.44 3.61 33.14
CA PRO A 399 2.75 4.46 34.11
C PRO A 399 1.31 4.02 34.38
N CYS A 400 0.67 3.37 33.40
CA CYS A 400 -0.65 2.74 33.54
C CYS A 400 -0.65 1.61 34.58
N VAL A 401 0.32 0.70 34.50
CA VAL A 401 0.46 -0.41 35.46
C VAL A 401 0.81 0.13 36.84
N ARG A 402 1.65 1.16 36.94
CA ARG A 402 1.93 1.86 38.20
C ARG A 402 0.68 2.47 38.83
N HIS A 403 -0.17 3.12 38.04
CA HIS A 403 -1.43 3.67 38.52
C HIS A 403 -2.36 2.57 39.04
N TRP A 404 -2.44 1.45 38.31
CA TRP A 404 -3.17 0.26 38.77
C TRP A 404 -2.61 -0.33 40.06
N LEU A 405 -1.28 -0.42 40.20
CA LEU A 405 -0.64 -0.94 41.41
C LEU A 405 -0.94 -0.10 42.66
N LYS A 406 -1.04 1.23 42.53
CA LYS A 406 -1.42 2.12 43.66
C LYS A 406 -2.84 1.84 44.16
N GLU A 407 -3.79 1.68 43.26
CA GLU A 407 -5.18 1.37 43.60
C GLU A 407 -5.34 -0.07 44.11
N TYR A 408 -4.57 -1.00 43.54
CA TYR A 408 -4.45 -2.36 44.04
C TYR A 408 -3.89 -2.37 45.48
N GLN A 409 -2.84 -1.59 45.77
CA GLN A 409 -2.26 -1.47 47.12
C GLN A 409 -3.28 -0.94 48.12
N HIS A 410 -4.04 0.12 47.77
CA HIS A 410 -5.08 0.64 48.64
C HIS A 410 -6.15 -0.42 48.94
N SER A 411 -6.60 -1.13 47.90
CA SER A 411 -7.56 -2.24 48.04
C SER A 411 -7.00 -3.39 48.88
N ALA A 412 -5.71 -3.70 48.74
CA ALA A 412 -5.03 -4.74 49.51
C ALA A 412 -4.95 -4.39 51.01
N LEU A 413 -4.64 -3.14 51.34
CA LEU A 413 -4.60 -2.67 52.73
C LEU A 413 -5.98 -2.76 53.39
N LEU A 414 -7.03 -2.29 52.73
CA LEU A 414 -8.41 -2.42 53.21
C LEU A 414 -8.85 -3.89 53.34
N PHE A 415 -8.46 -4.73 52.38
CA PHE A 415 -8.75 -6.16 52.44
C PHE A 415 -8.10 -6.81 53.65
N VAL A 416 -6.83 -6.48 53.92
CA VAL A 416 -6.11 -6.93 55.11
C VAL A 416 -6.78 -6.42 56.39
N ASP A 417 -7.27 -5.18 56.40
CA ASP A 417 -7.97 -4.64 57.56
C ASP A 417 -9.23 -5.44 57.91
N ASN A 418 -10.05 -5.72 56.90
CA ASN A 418 -11.27 -6.52 57.06
C ASN A 418 -10.94 -7.96 57.47
N ALA A 419 -9.95 -8.59 56.81
CA ALA A 419 -9.53 -9.95 57.13
C ALA A 419 -9.00 -10.06 58.57
N TRP A 420 -8.30 -9.03 59.06
CA TRP A 420 -7.85 -8.93 60.44
C TRP A 420 -9.01 -8.82 61.42
N ASP A 421 -9.95 -7.90 61.18
CA ASP A 421 -11.09 -7.68 62.07
C ASP A 421 -12.02 -8.91 62.12
N ASP A 422 -12.22 -9.59 60.99
CA ASP A 422 -12.99 -10.83 60.93
C ASP A 422 -12.30 -11.97 61.70
N ASP A 423 -10.98 -12.13 61.52
CA ASP A 423 -10.18 -13.16 62.23
C ASP A 423 -10.15 -12.88 63.75
N LYS A 424 -10.09 -11.60 64.15
CA LYS A 424 -10.14 -11.17 65.55
C LYS A 424 -11.50 -11.43 66.20
N ASN A 425 -12.58 -11.02 65.53
CA ASN A 425 -13.93 -11.03 66.10
C ASN A 425 -14.60 -12.41 66.04
N ASN A 426 -14.38 -13.15 64.95
CA ASN A 426 -15.09 -14.42 64.69
C ASN A 426 -14.21 -15.63 64.99
N ASP A 427 -13.00 -15.67 64.43
CA ASP A 427 -12.12 -16.84 64.47
C ASP A 427 -11.17 -16.84 65.69
N LYS A 428 -11.06 -15.71 66.40
CA LYS A 428 -10.13 -15.45 67.52
C LYS A 428 -8.68 -15.84 67.18
N PHE A 429 -8.29 -15.63 65.92
CA PHE A 429 -6.99 -16.03 65.37
C PHE A 429 -6.68 -17.53 65.52
N ALA A 430 -7.71 -18.38 65.40
CA ALA A 430 -7.51 -19.82 65.34
C ALA A 430 -6.67 -20.21 64.11
N ARG A 431 -5.91 -21.31 64.23
CA ARG A 431 -5.08 -21.84 63.13
C ARG A 431 -5.93 -22.16 61.91
N HIS A 432 -5.54 -21.62 60.76
CA HIS A 432 -6.20 -21.93 59.50
C HIS A 432 -5.88 -23.37 59.07
N GLN A 433 -6.87 -24.26 59.02
CA GLN A 433 -6.69 -25.66 58.55
C GLN A 433 -5.48 -26.40 59.19
N ASN A 434 -5.23 -26.21 60.49
CA ASN A 434 -4.08 -26.76 61.24
C ASN A 434 -2.69 -26.25 60.80
N GLN A 435 -2.63 -25.19 59.99
CA GLN A 435 -1.38 -24.51 59.64
C GLN A 435 -0.85 -23.67 60.81
N PRO A 436 0.45 -23.30 60.81
CA PRO A 436 1.04 -22.56 61.91
C PRO A 436 0.56 -21.10 62.02
N TYR A 437 -0.25 -20.61 61.07
CA TYR A 437 -0.76 -19.25 60.98
C TYR A 437 -2.30 -19.19 61.03
N SER A 438 -2.85 -18.01 61.33
CA SER A 438 -4.29 -17.76 61.40
C SER A 438 -4.92 -17.47 60.03
N ASN A 439 -6.25 -17.33 59.99
CA ASN A 439 -7.01 -17.15 58.75
C ASN A 439 -6.68 -15.83 58.03
N SER A 440 -6.42 -14.75 58.78
CA SER A 440 -6.05 -13.45 58.20
C SER A 440 -4.71 -13.48 57.45
N VAL A 441 -3.72 -14.23 57.93
CA VAL A 441 -2.43 -14.42 57.22
C VAL A 441 -2.65 -15.12 55.88
N TYR A 442 -3.47 -16.17 55.86
CA TYR A 442 -3.82 -16.87 54.61
C TYR A 442 -4.49 -15.94 53.61
N GLN A 443 -5.50 -15.18 54.05
CA GLN A 443 -6.25 -14.27 53.19
C GLN A 443 -5.37 -13.17 52.60
N MET A 444 -4.46 -12.59 53.39
CA MET A 444 -3.48 -11.60 52.92
C MET A 444 -2.64 -12.16 51.75
N PHE A 445 -1.99 -13.32 51.95
CA PHE A 445 -1.15 -13.91 50.90
C PHE A 445 -1.98 -14.40 49.70
N PHE A 446 -3.20 -14.86 49.92
CA PHE A 446 -4.12 -15.20 48.83
C PHE A 446 -4.41 -13.98 47.95
N PHE A 447 -4.70 -12.82 48.56
CA PHE A 447 -4.96 -11.58 47.83
C PHE A 447 -3.73 -11.11 47.06
N LEU A 448 -2.55 -11.09 47.70
CA LEU A 448 -1.27 -10.76 47.05
C LEU A 448 -0.97 -11.68 45.86
N ASN A 449 -1.21 -12.98 46.00
CA ASN A 449 -1.00 -13.92 44.90
C ASN A 449 -1.92 -13.64 43.70
N LYS A 450 -3.16 -13.20 43.94
CA LYS A 450 -4.06 -12.80 42.85
C LYS A 450 -3.55 -11.59 42.07
N GLY A 451 -2.93 -10.62 42.75
CA GLY A 451 -2.24 -9.51 42.11
C GLY A 451 -1.04 -9.95 41.30
N TYR A 452 -0.21 -10.84 41.87
CA TYR A 452 0.94 -11.43 41.20
C TYR A 452 0.54 -12.20 39.93
N GLU A 453 -0.49 -13.05 39.99
CA GLU A 453 -0.99 -13.82 38.84
C GLU A 453 -1.40 -12.91 37.68
N LEU A 454 -2.11 -11.80 37.99
CA LEU A 454 -2.50 -10.83 36.97
C LEU A 454 -1.27 -10.13 36.37
N LEU A 455 -0.38 -9.61 37.20
CA LEU A 455 0.83 -8.92 36.76
C LEU A 455 1.72 -9.84 35.92
N HIS A 456 1.93 -11.07 36.37
CA HIS A 456 2.68 -12.08 35.62
C HIS A 456 2.04 -12.35 34.26
N SER A 457 0.72 -12.45 34.18
CA SER A 457 0.03 -12.73 32.91
C SER A 457 0.16 -11.59 31.88
N LEU A 458 0.40 -10.35 32.32
CA LEU A 458 0.76 -9.24 31.41
C LEU A 458 2.10 -9.50 30.71
N HIS A 459 3.04 -10.11 31.43
CA HIS A 459 4.40 -10.37 30.97
C HIS A 459 4.63 -11.76 30.36
N THR A 460 3.60 -12.62 30.29
CA THR A 460 3.72 -13.94 29.67
C THR A 460 3.96 -13.79 28.16
N PRO A 461 5.07 -14.29 27.60
CA PRO A 461 5.36 -14.19 26.18
C PRO A 461 4.47 -15.15 25.38
N ASP A 462 3.42 -14.63 24.75
CA ASP A 462 2.48 -15.41 23.91
C ASP A 462 2.94 -15.50 22.45
N GLY A 463 4.24 -15.76 22.24
CA GLY A 463 4.89 -15.72 20.91
C GLY A 463 5.39 -14.34 20.50
N VAL A 464 5.28 -13.34 21.38
CA VAL A 464 5.74 -11.96 21.17
C VAL A 464 6.96 -11.70 22.05
N PRO A 465 8.07 -11.11 21.53
CA PRO A 465 9.21 -10.72 22.34
C PRO A 465 8.81 -9.77 23.46
N MET A 466 9.31 -10.06 24.65
CA MET A 466 8.98 -9.29 25.85
C MET A 466 10.04 -8.23 26.12
N ASP A 467 9.60 -7.09 26.62
CA ASP A 467 10.50 -6.10 27.22
C ASP A 467 10.80 -6.50 28.67
N GLU A 468 12.02 -6.96 28.91
CA GLU A 468 12.47 -7.33 30.26
C GLU A 468 12.58 -6.09 31.17
N ASP A 469 12.87 -4.90 30.65
CA ASP A 469 13.00 -3.69 31.48
C ASP A 469 11.64 -3.27 32.04
N ALA A 470 10.60 -3.21 31.19
CA ALA A 470 9.23 -2.93 31.63
C ALA A 470 8.74 -3.96 32.66
N LYS A 471 9.06 -5.24 32.45
CA LYS A 471 8.78 -6.32 33.39
C LYS A 471 9.48 -6.14 34.73
N HIS A 472 10.78 -5.82 34.72
CA HIS A 472 11.53 -5.55 35.94
C HIS A 472 10.95 -4.38 36.73
N VAL A 473 10.56 -3.30 36.05
CA VAL A 473 9.92 -2.14 36.68
C VAL A 473 8.61 -2.55 37.38
N HIS A 474 7.74 -3.29 36.70
CA HIS A 474 6.46 -3.71 37.27
C HIS A 474 6.62 -4.62 38.49
N PHE A 475 7.53 -5.60 38.44
CA PHE A 475 7.78 -6.49 39.58
C PHE A 475 8.49 -5.79 40.74
N HIS A 476 9.35 -4.81 40.46
CA HIS A 476 9.91 -3.95 41.50
C HIS A 476 8.80 -3.16 42.21
N ASP A 477 7.94 -2.47 41.45
CA ASP A 477 6.84 -1.69 42.02
C ASP A 477 5.85 -2.59 42.79
N PHE A 478 5.63 -3.85 42.34
CA PHE A 478 4.82 -4.82 43.07
C PHE A 478 5.48 -5.30 44.38
N SER A 479 6.82 -5.41 44.41
CA SER A 479 7.56 -5.70 45.64
C SER A 479 7.31 -4.63 46.71
N ASP A 480 7.27 -3.35 46.32
CA ASP A 480 6.95 -2.26 47.24
C ASP A 480 5.53 -2.38 47.81
N VAL A 481 4.57 -2.85 46.99
CA VAL A 481 3.21 -3.17 47.45
C VAL A 481 3.22 -4.31 48.47
N ILE A 482 3.97 -5.39 48.22
CA ILE A 482 4.09 -6.51 49.18
C ILE A 482 4.67 -5.99 50.50
N CYS A 483 5.77 -5.22 50.46
CA CYS A 483 6.39 -4.65 51.64
C CYS A 483 5.42 -3.77 52.43
N SER A 484 4.63 -2.94 51.75
CA SER A 484 3.63 -2.09 52.40
C SER A 484 2.51 -2.89 53.05
N VAL A 485 1.96 -3.90 52.38
CA VAL A 485 0.84 -4.71 52.89
C VAL A 485 1.28 -5.58 54.06
N VAL A 486 2.44 -6.24 53.93
CA VAL A 486 3.00 -7.06 55.02
C VAL A 486 3.44 -6.19 56.20
N GLY A 487 4.06 -5.03 55.94
CA GLY A 487 4.40 -4.06 56.97
C GLY A 487 3.17 -3.59 57.77
N HIS A 488 2.09 -3.24 57.07
CA HIS A 488 0.82 -2.86 57.70
C HIS A 488 0.24 -3.98 58.58
N TYR A 489 0.30 -5.23 58.14
CA TYR A 489 -0.11 -6.37 58.96
C TYR A 489 0.75 -6.51 60.23
N VAL A 490 2.07 -6.32 60.10
CA VAL A 490 3.01 -6.37 61.25
C VAL A 490 2.74 -5.24 62.23
N ASP A 491 2.46 -4.03 61.75
CA ASP A 491 2.11 -2.89 62.59
C ASP A 491 0.82 -3.16 63.37
N LYS A 492 -0.21 -3.72 62.71
CA LYS A 492 -1.45 -4.15 63.37
C LYS A 492 -1.23 -5.19 64.46
N VAL A 493 -0.38 -6.19 64.22
CA VAL A 493 -0.03 -7.17 65.26
C VAL A 493 0.68 -6.46 66.41
N SER A 494 1.60 -5.55 66.10
CA SER A 494 2.40 -4.84 67.10
C SER A 494 1.55 -3.97 68.03
N GLU A 495 0.53 -3.30 67.49
CA GLU A 495 -0.44 -2.52 68.27
C GLU A 495 -1.32 -3.37 69.21
N HIS A 496 -1.49 -4.65 68.89
CA HIS A 496 -2.36 -5.58 69.61
C HIS A 496 -1.58 -6.61 70.44
N LEU A 497 -0.27 -6.44 70.60
CA LEU A 497 0.56 -7.30 71.42
C LEU A 497 0.14 -7.20 72.91
N PRO A 498 -0.20 -8.32 73.57
CA PRO A 498 -0.49 -8.33 74.99
C PRO A 498 0.77 -8.12 75.85
N ASP A 499 0.63 -7.37 76.95
CA ASP A 499 1.71 -7.11 77.93
C ASP A 499 2.10 -8.35 78.77
N SER A 500 1.29 -9.42 78.72
CA SER A 500 1.43 -10.59 79.60
C SER A 500 2.02 -11.81 78.88
N VAL A 501 2.99 -12.47 79.54
CA VAL A 501 3.74 -13.62 78.98
C VAL A 501 2.84 -14.83 78.66
N GLY A 502 1.65 -14.93 79.28
CA GLY A 502 0.70 -16.04 79.08
C GLY A 502 -0.11 -15.97 77.79
N GLU A 503 -0.21 -14.81 77.14
CA GLU A 503 -0.96 -14.62 75.89
C GLU A 503 -0.04 -14.70 74.65
N LEU A 504 1.28 -14.86 74.86
CA LEU A 504 2.29 -14.97 73.80
C LEU A 504 2.16 -16.24 72.94
N GLU A 505 1.59 -17.34 73.46
CA GLU A 505 1.32 -18.54 72.63
C GLU A 505 0.26 -18.27 71.56
N GLN A 506 -0.70 -17.39 71.85
CA GLN A 506 -1.73 -16.96 70.89
C GLN A 506 -1.13 -15.98 69.86
N VAL A 507 -0.22 -15.09 70.29
CA VAL A 507 0.58 -14.24 69.39
C VAL A 507 1.46 -15.07 68.44
N CYS A 508 2.02 -16.19 68.91
CA CYS A 508 2.79 -17.11 68.07
C CYS A 508 1.96 -17.75 66.94
N THR A 509 0.62 -17.76 67.03
CA THR A 509 -0.26 -18.19 65.94
C THR A 509 -0.66 -17.06 64.98
N TRP A 510 -0.46 -15.79 65.36
CA TRP A 510 -0.76 -14.63 64.52
C TRP A 510 0.36 -14.39 63.49
N ILE A 511 1.61 -14.61 63.87
CA ILE A 511 2.78 -14.43 62.99
C ILE A 511 3.64 -15.70 63.03
N ARG A 512 3.25 -16.72 62.25
CA ARG A 512 4.15 -17.84 61.97
C ARG A 512 4.19 -18.13 60.48
N ILE A 513 5.17 -17.50 59.83
CA ILE A 513 5.45 -17.66 58.39
C ILE A 513 6.43 -18.84 58.15
N GLU A 514 7.00 -19.44 59.22
CA GLU A 514 7.84 -20.63 59.10
C GLU A 514 7.05 -21.82 58.54
N GLY A 515 7.46 -22.32 57.37
CA GLY A 515 6.80 -23.41 56.66
C GLY A 515 5.73 -22.98 55.66
N CYS A 516 5.47 -21.67 55.52
CA CYS A 516 4.57 -21.15 54.50
C CYS A 516 5.21 -21.29 53.11
N GLN A 517 4.50 -21.83 52.12
CA GLN A 517 5.00 -21.99 50.74
C GLN A 517 5.39 -20.65 50.07
N TRP A 518 4.97 -19.52 50.64
CA TRP A 518 5.24 -18.16 50.18
C TRP A 518 6.66 -17.64 50.45
N ARG A 519 7.53 -18.43 51.11
CA ARG A 519 8.94 -18.07 51.38
C ARG A 519 9.81 -17.92 50.12
N GLN A 520 9.31 -18.32 48.96
CA GLN A 520 9.97 -18.13 47.65
C GLN A 520 9.47 -16.88 46.92
N VAL A 521 8.38 -16.25 47.38
CA VAL A 521 7.73 -15.07 46.77
C VAL A 521 8.15 -13.78 47.48
N LEU A 522 8.44 -13.85 48.78
CA LEU A 522 9.23 -12.86 49.54
C LEU A 522 10.72 -13.10 49.29
#